data_AF-A0A662YAW1-F1
#
_entry.id   AF-A0A662YAW1-F1
#
_cell.length_a   1.000
_cell.length_b   1.000
_cell.length_c   1.000
_cell.angle_alpha   90.00
_cell.angle_beta   90.00
_cell.angle_gamma   90.00
#
_symmetry.space_group_name_H-M   'P 1'
#
loop_
_entity.id
_entity.type
_entity.pdbx_description
1 polymer ?
#
loop_
_entity_poly.entity_id
_entity_poly.type
_entity_poly.pdbx_seq_one_letter_code
_entity_poly.pdbx_strand_id
1 'polypeptide(L)'
;MKRAVQEARELKKELVLLRQEKEQLRAAAQKNVVSTPGSGRTSARPKEAGASTATSDVSVTSSNKAVELKLKQQIRNLTAEKSELESSAQELQQEVSQLEQQEKATIAQATADLAEKQQEVSALQDELKKLKQEADETKRKCQKMLRDKREETQRALQENEQLARCTKTLQSQLALLPQLKKQLEHANEKRVGAAEGWQKKLEQRDQAFLREEAASKRKEAERIAQISQLQEEKHELQERLEGLELKLRGIDGEQQASLRHEGQRFEELAVATKRLQEELSVARDAATEAERAQGVAKETQLQETRLRQLAEDAADAVEVRAEKAEQELARARTQLERLEEALKTRGVTLDYLLKQQTPVSVPGRPAIASKSRSNNASTKTAASASTRNAASSKTVPKTR
;
A
#
# COMPACT_ATOMS: atom_id res chain seq x y z
N MET A 1 24.25 -66.01 54.94
CA MET A 1 23.66 -67.17 55.66
C MET A 1 24.36 -68.50 55.37
N LYS A 2 24.54 -68.94 54.11
CA LYS A 2 25.14 -70.27 53.81
C LYS A 2 26.56 -70.49 54.39
N ARG A 3 27.43 -69.46 54.39
CA ARG A 3 28.76 -69.52 55.03
C ARG A 3 28.69 -69.62 56.56
N ALA A 4 27.87 -68.81 57.21
CA ALA A 4 27.68 -68.88 58.66
C ALA A 4 27.13 -70.24 59.13
N VAL A 5 26.30 -70.91 58.31
CA VAL A 5 25.82 -72.27 58.60
C VAL A 5 26.91 -73.33 58.43
N GLN A 6 27.87 -73.12 57.52
CA GLN A 6 29.03 -74.00 57.35
C GLN A 6 30.01 -73.82 58.52
N GLU A 7 30.34 -72.58 58.88
CA GLU A 7 31.19 -72.26 60.04
C GLU A 7 30.58 -72.79 61.34
N ALA A 8 29.26 -72.67 61.55
CA ALA A 8 28.58 -73.24 62.71
C ALA A 8 28.62 -74.78 62.74
N ARG A 9 28.63 -75.45 61.58
CA ARG A 9 28.77 -76.91 61.51
C ARG A 9 30.20 -77.36 61.77
N GLU A 10 31.20 -76.59 61.35
CA GLU A 10 32.62 -76.85 61.61
C GLU A 10 32.94 -76.65 63.09
N LEU A 11 32.50 -75.54 63.69
CA LEU A 11 32.64 -75.30 65.13
C LEU A 11 31.96 -76.39 65.97
N LYS A 12 30.80 -76.91 65.54
CA LYS A 12 30.13 -78.02 66.23
C LYS A 12 30.95 -79.32 66.19
N LYS A 13 31.68 -79.59 65.10
CA LYS A 13 32.56 -80.76 64.98
C LYS A 13 33.78 -80.62 65.89
N GLU A 14 34.39 -79.44 65.91
CA GLU A 14 35.54 -79.15 66.79
C GLU A 14 35.16 -79.24 68.27
N LEU A 15 33.97 -78.76 68.65
CA LEU A 15 33.49 -78.84 70.03
C LEU A 15 33.22 -80.29 70.48
N VAL A 16 32.81 -81.17 69.56
CA VAL A 16 32.66 -82.61 69.82
C VAL A 16 34.04 -83.26 70.02
N LEU A 17 35.03 -82.94 69.19
CA LEU A 17 36.40 -83.44 69.35
C LEU A 17 37.02 -82.98 70.68
N LEU A 18 36.90 -81.71 71.04
CA LEU A 18 37.40 -81.18 72.31
C LEU A 18 36.69 -81.79 73.53
N ARG A 19 35.41 -82.16 73.42
CA ARG A 19 34.70 -82.90 74.48
C ARG A 19 35.24 -84.32 74.62
N GLN A 20 35.52 -84.99 73.49
CA GLN A 20 36.09 -86.33 73.47
C GLN A 20 37.50 -86.36 74.06
N GLU A 21 38.34 -85.38 73.71
CA GLU A 21 39.69 -85.21 74.27
C GLU A 21 39.64 -84.89 75.77
N LYS A 22 38.72 -84.04 76.22
CA LYS A 22 38.53 -83.75 77.65
C LYS A 22 38.05 -84.97 78.44
N GLU A 23 37.24 -85.84 77.83
CA GLU A 23 36.79 -87.10 78.43
C GLU A 23 37.92 -88.14 78.48
N GLN A 24 38.77 -88.19 77.45
CA GLN A 24 40.01 -89.00 77.46
C GLN A 24 41.01 -88.52 78.51
N LEU A 25 41.17 -87.21 78.70
CA LEU A 25 42.02 -86.65 79.76
C LEU A 25 41.46 -86.95 81.16
N ARG A 26 40.13 -86.97 81.34
CA ARG A 26 39.50 -87.42 82.60
C ARG A 26 39.66 -88.92 82.83
N ALA A 27 39.53 -89.74 81.79
CA ALA A 27 39.78 -91.18 81.87
C ALA A 27 41.25 -91.48 82.20
N ALA A 28 42.20 -90.70 81.69
CA ALA A 28 43.62 -90.80 82.04
C ALA A 28 43.92 -90.35 83.48
N ALA A 29 43.25 -89.30 83.97
CA ALA A 29 43.39 -88.83 85.36
C ALA A 29 42.77 -89.79 86.39
N GLN A 30 41.73 -90.56 86.04
CA GLN A 30 41.14 -91.59 86.90
C GLN A 30 41.88 -92.94 86.86
N LYS A 31 42.80 -93.16 85.91
CA LYS A 31 43.59 -94.40 85.79
C LYS A 31 44.94 -94.35 86.53
N ASN A 32 45.33 -93.20 87.09
CA ASN A 32 46.63 -92.99 87.76
C ASN A 32 46.54 -92.56 89.25
N VAL A 33 45.40 -92.79 89.91
CA VAL A 33 45.25 -92.54 91.36
C VAL A 33 44.61 -93.76 92.05
N VAL A 34 45.34 -94.87 92.11
CA VAL A 34 45.20 -95.94 93.12
C VAL A 34 46.59 -96.55 93.29
N SER A 35 46.98 -96.81 94.54
CA SER A 35 48.24 -97.40 95.03
C SER A 35 49.30 -96.41 95.57
N THR A 36 48.97 -95.76 96.70
CA THR A 36 49.86 -95.77 97.90
C THR A 36 49.83 -97.20 98.50
N PRO A 37 50.68 -97.65 99.47
CA PRO A 37 51.41 -96.88 100.48
C PRO A 37 52.74 -97.49 101.03
N GLY A 38 53.31 -96.81 102.04
CA GLY A 38 53.97 -97.46 103.19
C GLY A 38 55.50 -97.38 103.20
N SER A 39 56.19 -97.42 104.35
CA SER A 39 55.77 -97.67 105.73
C SER A 39 57.02 -97.59 106.64
N GLY A 40 56.88 -97.06 107.86
CA GLY A 40 57.64 -97.47 109.06
C GLY A 40 59.02 -96.84 109.28
N ARG A 41 59.30 -96.17 110.43
CA ARG A 41 59.65 -96.73 111.78
C ARG A 41 61.03 -97.43 111.75
N THR A 42 62.04 -97.20 112.60
CA THR A 42 62.14 -97.02 114.07
C THR A 42 63.64 -96.82 114.42
N SER A 43 64.01 -95.95 115.38
CA SER A 43 64.41 -96.27 116.77
C SER A 43 65.89 -96.64 117.03
N ALA A 44 66.39 -96.10 118.14
CA ALA A 44 67.33 -96.68 119.13
C ALA A 44 68.85 -96.38 119.06
N ARG A 45 69.27 -95.59 120.05
CA ARG A 45 70.52 -95.64 120.85
C ARG A 45 70.69 -97.02 121.53
N PRO A 46 71.91 -97.50 121.84
CA PRO A 46 72.45 -97.50 123.24
C PRO A 46 73.98 -97.20 123.26
N LYS A 47 74.63 -96.53 124.23
CA LYS A 47 74.94 -96.76 125.66
C LYS A 47 76.03 -97.81 125.99
N GLU A 48 77.18 -97.29 126.44
CA GLU A 48 78.03 -97.64 127.63
C GLU A 48 78.88 -98.95 127.76
N ALA A 49 80.12 -98.72 128.23
CA ALA A 49 80.85 -99.34 129.37
C ALA A 49 81.90 -100.49 129.21
N GLY A 50 82.98 -100.36 130.02
CA GLY A 50 83.99 -101.37 130.45
C GLY A 50 85.44 -100.98 130.06
N ALA A 51 86.40 -100.58 130.90
CA ALA A 51 87.05 -101.18 132.11
C ALA A 51 87.59 -102.60 131.85
N SER A 52 88.79 -103.07 132.24
CA SER A 52 89.87 -102.72 133.20
C SER A 52 91.15 -103.52 132.81
N THR A 53 92.36 -103.31 133.35
CA THR A 53 93.08 -104.06 134.44
C THR A 53 94.53 -104.35 133.94
N ALA A 54 95.63 -104.56 134.68
CA ALA A 54 96.10 -104.31 136.04
C ALA A 54 97.59 -104.80 136.14
N THR A 55 98.35 -104.34 137.16
CA THR A 55 99.53 -104.99 137.81
C THR A 55 100.84 -105.10 137.00
N SER A 56 102.07 -105.15 137.51
CA SER A 56 102.75 -105.14 138.83
C SER A 56 104.26 -104.87 138.49
N ASP A 57 104.99 -103.97 139.13
CA ASP A 57 105.78 -104.08 140.38
C ASP A 57 107.20 -104.70 140.24
N VAL A 58 108.18 -104.01 140.85
CA VAL A 58 109.46 -104.51 141.45
C VAL A 58 110.75 -104.68 140.59
N SER A 59 111.60 -103.63 140.65
CA SER A 59 113.03 -103.60 141.04
C SER A 59 114.19 -104.29 140.25
N VAL A 60 115.39 -103.71 140.47
CA VAL A 60 116.78 -104.20 140.31
C VAL A 60 117.58 -103.77 139.05
N THR A 61 118.19 -102.59 139.21
CA THR A 61 119.58 -102.19 138.86
C THR A 61 120.25 -102.69 137.56
N SER A 62 120.47 -101.72 136.65
CA SER A 62 121.71 -101.41 135.89
C SER A 62 121.43 -101.07 134.40
N SER A 63 121.85 -99.86 133.97
CA SER A 63 121.92 -99.30 132.59
C SER A 63 120.96 -98.16 132.15
N ASN A 64 120.92 -97.04 132.91
CA ASN A 64 120.09 -95.85 132.64
C ASN A 64 120.47 -94.92 131.44
N LYS A 65 121.47 -95.22 130.60
CA LYS A 65 121.96 -94.26 129.58
C LYS A 65 121.42 -94.46 128.16
N ALA A 66 120.93 -95.66 127.83
CA ALA A 66 120.50 -96.01 126.47
C ALA A 66 119.01 -95.72 126.20
N VAL A 67 118.15 -95.85 127.22
CA VAL A 67 116.70 -95.60 127.11
C VAL A 67 116.40 -94.10 126.98
N GLU A 68 117.16 -93.26 127.69
CA GLU A 68 117.02 -91.80 127.61
C GLU A 68 117.42 -91.24 126.23
N LEU A 69 118.44 -91.83 125.58
CA LEU A 69 118.81 -91.49 124.21
C LEU A 69 117.74 -91.93 123.20
N LYS A 70 117.12 -93.11 123.39
CA LYS A 70 115.99 -93.56 122.55
C LYS A 70 114.76 -92.67 122.68
N LEU A 71 114.41 -92.26 123.90
CA LEU A 71 113.32 -91.30 124.14
C LEU A 71 113.60 -89.93 123.52
N LYS A 72 114.83 -89.40 123.66
CA LYS A 72 115.25 -88.15 123.01
C LYS A 72 115.22 -88.25 121.48
N GLN A 73 115.60 -89.40 120.91
CA GLN A 73 115.48 -89.67 119.48
C GLN A 73 114.02 -89.72 119.05
N GLN A 74 113.16 -90.40 119.80
CA GLN A 74 111.71 -90.48 119.55
C GLN A 74 111.04 -89.11 119.60
N ILE A 75 111.39 -88.28 120.58
CA ILE A 75 110.88 -86.91 120.68
C ILE A 75 111.32 -86.09 119.47
N ARG A 76 112.58 -86.19 119.03
CA ARG A 76 113.05 -85.50 117.82
C ARG A 76 112.32 -85.97 116.56
N ASN A 77 112.14 -87.28 116.40
CA ASN A 77 111.42 -87.84 115.26
C ASN A 77 109.95 -87.41 115.26
N LEU A 78 109.25 -87.50 116.40
CA LEU A 78 107.86 -87.03 116.52
C LEU A 78 107.73 -85.52 116.32
N THR A 79 108.75 -84.74 116.69
CA THR A 79 108.76 -83.29 116.43
C THR A 79 108.98 -82.99 114.95
N ALA A 80 109.86 -83.74 114.28
CA ALA A 80 110.06 -83.65 112.84
C ALA A 80 108.79 -84.06 112.08
N GLU A 81 108.20 -85.21 112.42
CA GLU A 81 106.91 -85.68 111.87
C GLU A 81 105.79 -84.68 112.12
N LYS A 82 105.73 -84.07 113.32
CA LYS A 82 104.75 -83.01 113.61
C LYS A 82 104.98 -81.78 112.74
N SER A 83 106.24 -81.36 112.54
CA SER A 83 106.53 -80.22 111.65
C SER A 83 106.25 -80.52 110.18
N GLU A 84 106.47 -81.76 109.73
CA GLU A 84 106.14 -82.23 108.38
C GLU A 84 104.62 -82.35 108.17
N LEU A 85 103.89 -82.83 109.18
CA LEU A 85 102.42 -82.86 109.15
C LEU A 85 101.82 -81.46 109.21
N GLU A 86 102.42 -80.54 109.98
CA GLU A 86 102.01 -79.14 110.02
C GLU A 86 102.29 -78.43 108.69
N SER A 87 103.44 -78.69 108.04
CA SER A 87 103.71 -78.16 106.70
C SER A 87 102.78 -78.77 105.65
N SER A 88 102.54 -80.08 105.69
CA SER A 88 101.60 -80.76 104.78
C SER A 88 100.15 -80.28 104.96
N ALA A 89 99.72 -80.04 106.20
CA ALA A 89 98.40 -79.46 106.47
C ALA A 89 98.30 -78.00 105.98
N GLN A 90 99.38 -77.21 106.08
CA GLN A 90 99.43 -75.86 105.53
C GLN A 90 99.40 -75.86 104.00
N GLU A 91 100.12 -76.77 103.35
CA GLU A 91 100.10 -76.96 101.89
C GLU A 91 98.71 -77.38 101.39
N LEU A 92 98.08 -78.38 102.02
CA LEU A 92 96.71 -78.79 101.69
C LEU A 92 95.70 -77.67 101.92
N GLN A 93 95.85 -76.90 103.01
CA GLN A 93 95.00 -75.73 103.25
C GLN A 93 95.18 -74.66 102.17
N GLN A 94 96.41 -74.47 101.67
CA GLN A 94 96.71 -73.55 100.60
C GLN A 94 96.14 -74.04 99.25
N GLU A 95 96.26 -75.33 98.94
CA GLU A 95 95.66 -75.94 97.74
C GLU A 95 94.13 -75.86 97.75
N VAL A 96 93.49 -76.19 98.87
CA VAL A 96 92.03 -76.05 99.03
C VAL A 96 91.63 -74.58 98.86
N SER A 97 92.39 -73.64 99.43
CA SER A 97 92.12 -72.21 99.26
C SER A 97 92.26 -71.75 97.80
N GLN A 98 93.24 -72.27 97.07
CA GLN A 98 93.43 -71.99 95.63
C GLN A 98 92.32 -72.59 94.78
N LEU A 99 91.93 -73.85 95.03
CA LEU A 99 90.83 -74.51 94.33
C LEU A 99 89.49 -73.84 94.62
N GLU A 100 89.22 -73.45 95.87
CA GLU A 100 88.03 -72.68 96.21
C GLU A 100 88.00 -71.33 95.49
N GLN A 101 89.15 -70.64 95.39
CA GLN A 101 89.24 -69.38 94.64
C GLN A 101 89.02 -69.59 93.15
N GLN A 102 89.58 -70.66 92.57
CA GLN A 102 89.40 -71.02 91.18
C GLN A 102 87.94 -71.41 90.89
N GLU A 103 87.32 -72.23 91.73
CA GLU A 103 85.91 -72.60 91.62
C GLU A 103 85.01 -71.36 91.75
N LYS A 104 85.27 -70.48 92.74
CA LYS A 104 84.57 -69.19 92.87
C LYS A 104 84.71 -68.33 91.62
N ALA A 105 85.90 -68.26 91.01
CA ALA A 105 86.13 -67.52 89.77
C ALA A 105 85.38 -68.17 88.58
N THR A 106 85.36 -69.49 88.50
CA THR A 106 84.67 -70.23 87.42
C THR A 106 83.15 -70.08 87.54
N ILE A 107 82.61 -70.15 88.76
CA ILE A 107 81.20 -69.89 89.05
C ILE A 107 80.87 -68.43 88.71
N ALA A 108 81.70 -67.47 89.13
CA ALA A 108 81.50 -66.06 88.81
C ALA A 108 81.45 -65.82 87.29
N GLN A 109 82.37 -66.42 86.53
CA GLN A 109 82.39 -66.36 85.08
C GLN A 109 81.12 -66.99 84.47
N ALA A 110 80.76 -68.21 84.88
CA ALA A 110 79.55 -68.87 84.38
C ALA A 110 78.27 -68.09 84.72
N THR A 111 78.19 -67.44 85.88
CA THR A 111 77.07 -66.57 86.23
C THR A 111 77.04 -65.29 85.39
N ALA A 112 78.19 -64.72 85.05
CA ALA A 112 78.28 -63.57 84.15
C ALA A 112 77.85 -63.95 82.72
N ASP A 113 78.37 -65.05 82.19
CA ASP A 113 78.01 -65.56 80.86
C ASP A 113 76.51 -65.90 80.77
N LEU A 114 75.94 -66.50 81.83
CA LEU A 114 74.49 -66.77 81.90
C LEU A 114 73.69 -65.47 81.93
N ALA A 115 74.15 -64.45 82.65
CA ALA A 115 73.51 -63.14 82.69
C ALA A 115 73.55 -62.45 81.32
N GLU A 116 74.66 -62.51 80.60
CA GLU A 116 74.78 -62.02 79.22
C GLU A 116 73.84 -62.75 78.27
N LYS A 117 73.77 -64.09 78.34
CA LYS A 117 72.84 -64.87 77.51
C LYS A 117 71.38 -64.57 77.85
N GLN A 118 71.06 -64.37 79.12
CA GLN A 118 69.71 -63.96 79.51
C GLN A 118 69.36 -62.57 78.94
N GLN A 119 70.32 -61.64 78.93
CA GLN A 119 70.15 -60.33 78.32
C GLN A 119 69.95 -60.45 76.80
N GLU A 120 70.77 -61.22 76.08
CA GLU A 120 70.61 -61.49 74.64
C GLU A 120 69.23 -62.10 74.32
N VAL A 121 68.78 -63.09 75.09
CA VAL A 121 67.47 -63.71 74.89
C VAL A 121 66.34 -62.69 75.08
N SER A 122 66.42 -61.83 76.10
CA SER A 122 65.42 -60.76 76.28
C SER A 122 65.42 -59.76 75.12
N ALA A 123 66.60 -59.36 74.62
CA ALA A 123 66.73 -58.48 73.47
C ALA A 123 66.11 -59.09 72.20
N LEU A 124 66.42 -60.37 71.91
CA LEU A 124 65.84 -61.10 70.78
C LEU A 124 64.32 -61.27 70.91
N GLN A 125 63.80 -61.48 72.12
CA GLN A 125 62.36 -61.53 72.35
C GLN A 125 61.68 -60.19 72.06
N ASP A 126 62.31 -59.08 72.43
CA ASP A 126 61.77 -57.75 72.14
C ASP A 126 61.88 -57.38 70.66
N GLU A 127 62.95 -57.76 69.98
CA GLU A 127 63.05 -57.67 68.50
C GLU A 127 61.98 -58.50 67.80
N LEU A 128 61.74 -59.73 68.26
CA LEU A 128 60.67 -60.59 67.72
C LEU A 128 59.27 -59.98 67.94
N LYS A 129 59.03 -59.31 69.08
CA LYS A 129 57.78 -58.56 69.31
C LYS A 129 57.66 -57.37 68.35
N LYS A 130 58.73 -56.60 68.15
CA LYS A 130 58.76 -55.46 67.20
C LYS A 130 58.48 -55.92 65.77
N LEU A 131 59.18 -56.96 65.29
CA LEU A 131 58.97 -57.53 63.96
C LEU A 131 57.55 -58.06 63.75
N LYS A 132 56.94 -58.68 64.78
CA LYS A 132 55.53 -59.08 64.72
C LYS A 132 54.58 -57.90 64.58
N GLN A 133 54.82 -56.80 65.31
CA GLN A 133 54.02 -55.58 65.19
C GLN A 133 54.16 -54.94 63.80
N GLU A 134 55.39 -54.85 63.26
CA GLU A 134 55.65 -54.36 61.91
C GLU A 134 55.01 -55.25 60.84
N ALA A 135 55.02 -56.58 61.01
CA ALA A 135 54.35 -57.52 60.13
C ALA A 135 52.81 -57.34 60.16
N ASP A 136 52.22 -57.12 61.33
CA ASP A 136 50.79 -56.83 61.46
C ASP A 136 50.43 -55.46 60.85
N GLU A 137 51.27 -54.44 61.02
CA GLU A 137 51.07 -53.12 60.40
C GLU A 137 51.17 -53.18 58.88
N THR A 138 52.17 -53.87 58.33
CA THR A 138 52.32 -54.06 56.88
C THR A 138 51.15 -54.87 56.33
N LYS A 139 50.70 -55.92 57.02
CA LYS A 139 49.48 -56.66 56.66
C LYS A 139 48.25 -55.76 56.63
N ARG A 140 48.06 -54.88 57.64
CA ARG A 140 46.96 -53.90 57.67
C ARG A 140 47.07 -52.90 56.51
N LYS A 141 48.28 -52.39 56.22
CA LYS A 141 48.55 -51.48 55.09
C LYS A 141 48.24 -52.16 53.75
N CYS A 142 48.69 -53.39 53.53
CA CYS A 142 48.40 -54.16 52.32
C CYS A 142 46.89 -54.44 52.18
N GLN A 143 46.20 -54.79 53.26
CA GLN A 143 44.74 -54.97 53.23
C GLN A 143 43.99 -53.67 52.91
N LYS A 144 44.44 -52.54 53.46
CA LYS A 144 43.88 -51.22 53.13
C LYS A 144 44.09 -50.89 51.64
N MET A 145 45.32 -51.00 51.14
CA MET A 145 45.63 -50.78 49.73
C MET A 145 44.81 -51.68 48.79
N LEU A 146 44.59 -52.94 49.16
CA LEU A 146 43.74 -53.86 48.38
C LEU A 146 42.27 -53.43 48.38
N ARG A 147 41.75 -52.89 49.49
CA ARG A 147 40.38 -52.33 49.52
C ARG A 147 40.29 -51.06 48.67
N ASP A 148 41.22 -50.13 48.84
CA ASP A 148 41.27 -48.87 48.09
C ASP A 148 41.36 -49.14 46.57
N LYS A 149 42.20 -50.09 46.15
CA LYS A 149 42.31 -50.50 44.73
C LYS A 149 41.03 -51.13 44.20
N ARG A 150 40.32 -51.94 44.99
CA ARG A 150 39.02 -52.50 44.59
C ARG A 150 38.00 -51.39 44.40
N GLU A 151 37.93 -50.43 45.32
CA GLU A 151 37.03 -49.28 45.19
C GLU A 151 37.37 -48.41 43.98
N GLU A 152 38.64 -48.13 43.73
CA GLU A 152 39.09 -47.41 42.52
C GLU A 152 38.69 -48.13 41.24
N THR A 153 38.89 -49.45 41.16
CA THR A 153 38.45 -50.23 39.99
C THR A 153 36.94 -50.21 39.83
N GLN A 154 36.18 -50.21 40.93
CA GLN A 154 34.72 -50.14 40.88
C GLN A 154 34.25 -48.75 40.42
N ARG A 155 34.86 -47.66 40.88
CA ARG A 155 34.59 -46.30 40.40
C ARG A 155 34.89 -46.17 38.90
N ALA A 156 36.05 -46.66 38.45
CA ALA A 156 36.42 -46.65 37.04
C ALA A 156 35.44 -47.47 36.17
N LEU A 157 34.92 -48.59 36.67
CA LEU A 157 33.87 -49.35 35.96
C LEU A 157 32.57 -48.56 35.84
N GLN A 158 32.14 -47.88 36.92
CA GLN A 158 30.95 -47.02 36.88
C GLN A 158 31.10 -45.85 35.91
N GLU A 159 32.26 -45.20 35.88
CA GLU A 159 32.59 -44.13 34.93
C GLU A 159 32.56 -44.65 33.49
N ASN A 160 33.15 -45.82 33.23
CA ASN A 160 33.10 -46.46 31.91
C ASN A 160 31.66 -46.80 31.48
N GLU A 161 30.81 -47.28 32.39
CA GLU A 161 29.39 -47.51 32.11
C GLU A 161 28.66 -46.22 31.74
N GLN A 162 28.94 -45.12 32.44
CA GLN A 162 28.38 -43.80 32.12
C GLN A 162 28.86 -43.31 30.75
N LEU A 163 30.16 -43.41 30.46
CA LEU A 163 30.73 -43.05 29.15
C LEU A 163 30.13 -43.90 28.02
N ALA A 164 29.89 -45.19 28.26
CA ALA A 164 29.22 -46.06 27.28
C ALA A 164 27.76 -45.62 27.03
N ARG A 165 27.03 -45.20 28.07
CA ARG A 165 25.67 -44.63 27.93
C ARG A 165 25.71 -43.31 27.15
N CYS A 166 26.61 -42.40 27.48
CA CYS A 166 26.79 -41.13 26.75
C CYS A 166 27.14 -41.38 25.28
N THR A 167 28.03 -42.33 25.00
CA THR A 167 28.41 -42.71 23.63
C THR A 167 27.21 -43.22 22.83
N LYS A 168 26.38 -44.08 23.43
CA LYS A 168 25.14 -44.57 22.78
C LYS A 168 24.15 -43.43 22.48
N THR A 169 23.98 -42.49 23.41
CA THR A 169 23.12 -41.31 23.20
C THR A 169 23.66 -40.40 22.10
N LEU A 170 24.97 -40.16 22.05
CA LEU A 170 25.58 -39.36 20.98
C LEU A 170 25.46 -40.07 19.63
N GLN A 171 25.64 -41.38 19.58
CA GLN A 171 25.46 -42.17 18.35
C GLN A 171 24.00 -42.12 17.86
N SER A 172 23.01 -42.21 18.76
CA SER A 172 21.59 -42.10 18.36
C SER A 172 21.25 -40.69 17.85
N GLN A 173 21.80 -39.64 18.47
CA GLN A 173 21.65 -38.26 17.98
C GLN A 173 22.34 -38.06 16.62
N LEU A 174 23.55 -38.60 16.42
CA LEU A 174 24.26 -38.58 15.14
C LEU A 174 23.46 -39.31 14.05
N ALA A 175 22.81 -40.43 14.38
CA ALA A 175 21.95 -41.16 13.45
C ALA A 175 20.68 -40.38 13.05
N LEU A 176 20.18 -39.47 13.89
CA LEU A 176 19.03 -38.61 13.61
C LEU A 176 19.39 -37.39 12.74
N LEU A 177 20.65 -36.93 12.76
CA LEU A 177 21.09 -35.75 12.01
C LEU A 177 20.77 -35.81 10.49
N PRO A 178 21.02 -36.92 9.77
CA PRO A 178 20.66 -37.01 8.35
C PRO A 178 19.16 -36.82 8.09
N GLN A 179 18.30 -37.33 8.99
CA GLN A 179 16.85 -37.17 8.85
C GLN A 179 16.44 -35.72 9.06
N LEU A 180 16.98 -35.05 10.09
CA LEU A 180 16.73 -33.63 10.35
C LEU A 180 17.25 -32.74 9.21
N LYS A 181 18.41 -33.06 8.62
CA LYS A 181 18.94 -32.37 7.43
C LYS A 181 17.98 -32.48 6.24
N LYS A 182 17.50 -33.68 5.93
CA LYS A 182 16.50 -33.90 4.86
C LYS A 182 15.19 -33.12 5.11
N GLN A 183 14.74 -33.04 6.37
CA GLN A 183 13.56 -32.26 6.71
C GLN A 183 13.78 -30.76 6.50
N LEU A 184 14.97 -30.24 6.82
CA LEU A 184 15.34 -28.84 6.62
C LEU A 184 15.48 -28.51 5.12
N GLU A 185 16.10 -29.39 4.33
CA GLU A 185 16.20 -29.26 2.87
C GLU A 185 14.81 -29.22 2.23
N HIS A 186 13.92 -30.16 2.57
CA HIS A 186 12.53 -30.17 2.09
C HIS A 186 11.74 -28.91 2.48
N ALA A 187 11.92 -28.43 3.71
CA ALA A 187 11.29 -27.18 4.16
C ALA A 187 11.83 -25.97 3.37
N ASN A 188 13.12 -25.93 3.09
CA ASN A 188 13.74 -24.90 2.27
C ASN A 188 13.25 -24.95 0.82
N GLU A 189 13.19 -26.13 0.19
CA GLU A 189 12.66 -26.32 -1.16
C GLU A 189 11.20 -25.85 -1.27
N LYS A 190 10.36 -26.19 -0.29
CA LYS A 190 8.98 -25.68 -0.22
C LYS A 190 8.92 -24.16 -0.11
N ARG A 191 9.77 -23.57 0.74
CA ARG A 191 9.84 -22.13 0.93
C ARG A 191 10.28 -21.41 -0.35
N VAL A 192 11.32 -21.92 -1.00
CA VAL A 192 11.84 -21.38 -2.26
C VAL A 192 10.80 -21.53 -3.37
N GLY A 193 10.20 -22.70 -3.54
CA GLY A 193 9.15 -22.92 -4.53
C GLY A 193 7.93 -22.01 -4.33
N ALA A 194 7.53 -21.76 -3.07
CA ALA A 194 6.49 -20.78 -2.77
C ALA A 194 6.92 -19.35 -3.13
N ALA A 195 8.14 -18.94 -2.79
CA ALA A 195 8.68 -17.62 -3.11
C ALA A 195 8.76 -17.39 -4.63
N GLU A 196 9.26 -18.37 -5.39
CA GLU A 196 9.29 -18.33 -6.86
C GLU A 196 7.88 -18.25 -7.45
N GLY A 197 6.92 -18.99 -6.88
CA GLY A 197 5.51 -18.93 -7.28
C GLY A 197 4.89 -17.55 -7.08
N TRP A 198 5.21 -16.89 -5.96
CA TRP A 198 4.77 -15.51 -5.70
C TRP A 198 5.46 -14.50 -6.60
N GLN A 199 6.77 -14.64 -6.81
CA GLN A 199 7.53 -13.79 -7.71
C GLN A 199 6.99 -13.87 -9.14
N LYS A 200 6.74 -15.07 -9.67
CA LYS A 200 6.15 -15.25 -11.00
C LYS A 200 4.77 -14.60 -11.11
N LYS A 201 3.92 -14.71 -10.08
CA LYS A 201 2.60 -14.04 -10.07
C LYS A 201 2.73 -12.52 -10.06
N LEU A 202 3.69 -11.98 -9.32
CA LEU A 202 3.98 -10.56 -9.29
C LEU A 202 4.45 -10.08 -10.67
N GLU A 203 5.44 -10.76 -11.27
CA GLU A 203 5.94 -10.47 -12.60
C GLU A 203 4.82 -10.55 -13.66
N GLN A 204 3.94 -11.56 -13.59
CA GLN A 204 2.79 -11.67 -14.49
C GLN A 204 1.81 -10.51 -14.34
N ARG A 205 1.51 -10.11 -13.09
CA ARG A 205 0.64 -8.96 -12.81
C ARG A 205 1.25 -7.67 -13.33
N ASP A 206 2.54 -7.46 -13.10
CA ASP A 206 3.24 -6.26 -13.54
C ASP A 206 3.32 -6.21 -15.07
N GLN A 207 3.56 -7.35 -15.75
CA GLN A 207 3.47 -7.42 -17.21
C GLN A 207 2.04 -7.18 -17.72
N ALA A 208 1.01 -7.69 -17.05
CA ALA A 208 -0.38 -7.44 -17.43
C ALA A 208 -0.73 -5.96 -17.29
N PHE A 209 -0.32 -5.34 -16.18
CA PHE A 209 -0.46 -3.91 -15.93
C PHE A 209 0.24 -3.08 -17.01
N LEU A 210 1.48 -3.42 -17.38
CA LEU A 210 2.20 -2.72 -18.46
C LEU A 210 1.50 -2.85 -19.82
N ARG A 211 0.90 -4.01 -20.12
CA ARG A 211 0.11 -4.21 -21.35
C ARG A 211 -1.16 -3.36 -21.33
N GLU A 212 -1.85 -3.29 -20.19
CA GLU A 212 -3.05 -2.46 -20.02
C GLU A 212 -2.74 -0.96 -20.07
N GLU A 213 -1.65 -0.52 -19.45
CA GLU A 213 -1.17 0.86 -19.52
C GLU A 213 -0.80 1.23 -20.96
N ALA A 214 -0.11 0.35 -21.69
CA ALA A 214 0.21 0.57 -23.10
C ALA A 214 -1.05 0.64 -23.99
N ALA A 215 -2.04 -0.23 -23.74
CA ALA A 215 -3.32 -0.18 -24.45
C ALA A 215 -4.11 1.10 -24.12
N SER A 216 -4.06 1.57 -22.87
CA SER A 216 -4.70 2.81 -22.44
C SER A 216 -4.07 4.02 -23.11
N LYS A 217 -2.73 4.09 -23.14
CA LYS A 217 -1.98 5.14 -23.88
C LYS A 217 -2.31 5.16 -25.37
N ARG A 218 -2.48 3.99 -26.01
CA ARG A 218 -2.93 3.90 -27.41
C ARG A 218 -4.34 4.47 -27.59
N LYS A 219 -5.29 4.10 -26.73
CA LYS A 219 -6.65 4.65 -26.77
C LYS A 219 -6.67 6.16 -26.53
N GLU A 220 -5.79 6.67 -25.67
CA GLU A 220 -5.64 8.12 -25.45
C GLU A 220 -5.09 8.82 -26.69
N ALA A 221 -4.06 8.26 -27.34
CA ALA A 221 -3.53 8.79 -28.59
C ALA A 221 -4.57 8.76 -29.71
N GLU A 222 -5.37 7.70 -29.82
CA GLU A 222 -6.49 7.58 -30.77
C GLU A 222 -7.55 8.66 -30.52
N ARG A 223 -7.91 8.90 -29.24
CA ARG A 223 -8.86 9.98 -28.87
C ARG A 223 -8.31 11.36 -29.18
N ILE A 224 -7.02 11.61 -28.91
CA ILE A 224 -6.37 12.87 -29.24
C ILE A 224 -6.41 13.10 -30.76
N ALA A 225 -6.08 12.08 -31.55
CA ALA A 225 -6.16 12.16 -33.01
C ALA A 225 -7.60 12.45 -33.50
N GLN A 226 -8.61 11.80 -32.93
CA GLN A 226 -10.02 12.09 -33.23
C GLN A 226 -10.42 13.52 -32.87
N ILE A 227 -9.96 14.04 -31.72
CA ILE A 227 -10.21 15.42 -31.33
C ILE A 227 -9.58 16.40 -32.33
N SER A 228 -8.35 16.14 -32.78
CA SER A 228 -7.69 16.96 -33.81
C SER A 228 -8.48 16.95 -35.13
N GLN A 229 -8.94 15.79 -35.58
CA GLN A 229 -9.80 15.68 -36.78
C GLN A 229 -11.10 16.49 -36.63
N LEU A 230 -11.80 16.35 -35.50
CA LEU A 230 -13.03 17.11 -35.23
C LEU A 230 -12.77 18.61 -35.11
N GLN A 231 -11.59 19.03 -34.64
CA GLN A 231 -11.19 20.43 -34.60
C GLN A 231 -10.95 20.98 -36.02
N GLU A 232 -10.28 20.22 -36.89
CA GLU A 232 -10.10 20.57 -38.30
C GLU A 232 -11.45 20.68 -39.01
N GLU A 233 -12.33 19.68 -38.88
CA GLU A 233 -13.69 19.72 -39.45
C GLU A 233 -14.50 20.92 -38.94
N LYS A 234 -14.41 21.23 -37.64
CA LYS A 234 -15.04 22.41 -37.06
C LYS A 234 -14.52 23.69 -37.72
N HIS A 235 -13.20 23.81 -37.90
CA HIS A 235 -12.61 24.98 -38.56
C HIS A 235 -13.07 25.10 -40.02
N GLU A 236 -13.08 24.01 -40.78
CA GLU A 236 -13.61 24.01 -42.16
C GLU A 236 -15.08 24.43 -42.23
N LEU A 237 -15.92 23.92 -41.31
CA LEU A 237 -17.33 24.29 -41.25
C LEU A 237 -17.53 25.76 -40.85
N GLN A 238 -16.70 26.28 -39.95
CA GLN A 238 -16.69 27.69 -39.59
C GLN A 238 -16.33 28.57 -40.78
N GLU A 239 -15.27 28.25 -41.52
CA GLU A 239 -14.89 28.99 -42.73
C GLU A 239 -16.00 28.96 -43.80
N ARG A 240 -16.65 27.81 -44.00
CA ARG A 240 -17.80 27.69 -44.92
C ARG A 240 -18.99 28.54 -44.47
N LEU A 241 -19.28 28.54 -43.17
CA LEU A 241 -20.36 29.35 -42.60
C LEU A 241 -20.08 30.84 -42.77
N GLU A 242 -18.88 31.30 -42.42
CA GLU A 242 -18.45 32.69 -42.65
C GLU A 242 -18.53 33.07 -44.13
N GLY A 243 -18.09 32.18 -45.04
CA GLY A 243 -18.22 32.38 -46.48
C GLY A 243 -19.66 32.48 -46.97
N LEU A 244 -20.58 31.70 -46.40
CA LEU A 244 -22.02 31.77 -46.72
C LEU A 244 -22.66 33.03 -46.13
N GLU A 245 -22.31 33.42 -44.91
CA GLU A 245 -22.78 34.67 -44.29
C GLU A 245 -22.34 35.90 -45.11
N LEU A 246 -21.10 35.92 -45.60
CA LEU A 246 -20.62 36.98 -46.48
C LEU A 246 -21.38 37.02 -47.81
N LYS A 247 -21.64 35.86 -48.43
CA LYS A 247 -22.46 35.78 -49.65
C LYS A 247 -23.88 36.28 -49.43
N LEU A 248 -24.50 35.91 -48.30
CA LEU A 248 -25.86 36.34 -47.96
C LEU A 248 -25.92 37.84 -47.74
N ARG A 249 -24.95 38.43 -47.03
CA ARG A 249 -24.81 39.89 -46.92
C ARG A 249 -24.63 40.58 -48.27
N GLY A 250 -23.89 39.95 -49.18
CA GLY A 250 -23.73 40.42 -50.56
C GLY A 250 -25.07 40.48 -51.31
N ILE A 251 -25.81 39.37 -51.29
CA ILE A 251 -27.14 39.27 -51.91
C ILE A 251 -28.12 40.27 -51.29
N ASP A 252 -28.15 40.39 -49.96
CA ASP A 252 -29.00 41.38 -49.27
C ASP A 252 -28.65 42.81 -49.72
N GLY A 253 -27.36 43.12 -49.86
CA GLY A 253 -26.89 44.39 -50.39
C GLY A 253 -27.33 44.66 -51.83
N GLU A 254 -27.21 43.66 -52.71
CA GLU A 254 -27.68 43.71 -54.11
C GLU A 254 -29.19 43.87 -54.21
N GLN A 255 -29.95 43.14 -53.38
CA GLN A 255 -31.41 43.25 -53.32
C GLN A 255 -31.83 44.63 -52.82
N GLN A 256 -31.19 45.16 -51.76
CA GLN A 256 -31.46 46.51 -51.30
C GLN A 256 -31.12 47.56 -52.36
N ALA A 257 -30.01 47.41 -53.08
CA ALA A 257 -29.66 48.29 -54.19
C ALA A 257 -30.71 48.21 -55.31
N SER A 258 -31.15 47.00 -55.67
CA SER A 258 -32.19 46.76 -56.67
C SER A 258 -33.53 47.39 -56.26
N LEU A 259 -33.95 47.21 -55.00
CA LEU A 259 -35.16 47.85 -54.46
C LEU A 259 -35.07 49.38 -54.47
N ARG A 260 -33.89 49.96 -54.19
CA ARG A 260 -33.67 51.41 -54.32
C ARG A 260 -33.80 51.85 -55.77
N HIS A 261 -33.22 51.11 -56.72
CA HIS A 261 -33.34 51.41 -58.14
C HIS A 261 -34.76 51.25 -58.68
N GLU A 262 -35.48 50.21 -58.27
CA GLU A 262 -36.90 50.04 -58.59
C GLU A 262 -37.73 51.17 -57.99
N GLY A 263 -37.47 51.55 -56.73
CA GLY A 263 -38.07 52.72 -56.09
C GLY A 263 -37.87 54.01 -56.91
N GLN A 264 -36.64 54.27 -57.36
CA GLN A 264 -36.32 55.39 -58.25
C GLN A 264 -37.10 55.32 -59.57
N ARG A 265 -37.16 54.15 -60.21
CA ARG A 265 -37.96 53.94 -61.44
C ARG A 265 -39.44 54.18 -61.21
N PHE A 266 -39.99 53.73 -60.08
CA PHE A 266 -41.38 53.99 -59.72
C PHE A 266 -41.64 55.49 -59.51
N GLU A 267 -40.71 56.21 -58.89
CA GLU A 267 -40.80 57.68 -58.75
C GLU A 267 -40.77 58.37 -60.13
N GLU A 268 -39.86 57.97 -61.02
CA GLU A 268 -39.81 58.47 -62.40
C GLU A 268 -41.10 58.19 -63.18
N LEU A 269 -41.62 56.96 -63.10
CA LEU A 269 -42.89 56.58 -63.72
C LEU A 269 -44.06 57.35 -63.11
N ALA A 270 -44.07 57.59 -61.79
CA ALA A 270 -45.10 58.38 -61.14
C ALA A 270 -45.05 59.84 -61.62
N VAL A 271 -43.86 60.42 -61.82
CA VAL A 271 -43.69 61.76 -62.41
C VAL A 271 -44.17 61.77 -63.87
N ALA A 272 -43.80 60.78 -64.69
CA ALA A 272 -44.25 60.68 -66.07
C ALA A 272 -45.78 60.50 -66.17
N THR A 273 -46.36 59.66 -65.31
CA THR A 273 -47.81 59.44 -65.24
C THR A 273 -48.54 60.73 -64.86
N LYS A 274 -48.01 61.50 -63.90
CA LYS A 274 -48.56 62.82 -63.55
C LYS A 274 -48.51 63.78 -64.73
N ARG A 275 -47.38 63.84 -65.45
CA ARG A 275 -47.27 64.67 -66.68
C ARG A 275 -48.27 64.25 -67.74
N LEU A 276 -48.42 62.95 -68.00
CA LEU A 276 -49.42 62.45 -68.95
C LEU A 276 -50.85 62.74 -68.48
N GLN A 277 -51.13 62.66 -67.18
CA GLN A 277 -52.43 63.01 -66.62
C GLN A 277 -52.73 64.51 -66.77
N GLU A 278 -51.71 65.37 -66.56
CA GLU A 278 -51.78 66.80 -66.83
C GLU A 278 -52.02 67.07 -68.33
N GLU A 279 -51.25 66.46 -69.23
CA GLU A 279 -51.45 66.56 -70.69
C GLU A 279 -52.84 66.08 -71.14
N LEU A 280 -53.33 64.97 -70.58
CA LEU A 280 -54.69 64.48 -70.84
C LEU A 280 -55.75 65.45 -70.34
N SER A 281 -55.54 66.11 -69.19
CA SER A 281 -56.45 67.14 -68.70
C SER A 281 -56.48 68.34 -69.64
N VAL A 282 -55.32 68.81 -70.11
CA VAL A 282 -55.21 69.90 -71.09
C VAL A 282 -55.86 69.52 -72.42
N ALA A 283 -55.61 68.30 -72.93
CA ALA A 283 -56.22 67.80 -74.16
C ALA A 283 -57.74 67.65 -74.01
N ARG A 284 -58.23 67.22 -72.84
CA ARG A 284 -59.66 67.15 -72.53
C ARG A 284 -60.28 68.55 -72.52
N ASP A 285 -59.64 69.52 -71.86
CA ASP A 285 -60.12 70.89 -71.83
C ASP A 285 -60.16 71.48 -73.25
N ALA A 286 -59.11 71.29 -74.04
CA ALA A 286 -59.06 71.67 -75.45
C ALA A 286 -60.15 70.98 -76.29
N ALA A 287 -60.45 69.70 -76.03
CA ALA A 287 -61.56 69.00 -76.69
C ALA A 287 -62.92 69.60 -76.31
N THR A 288 -63.16 69.92 -75.02
CA THR A 288 -64.40 70.60 -74.60
C THR A 288 -64.51 72.00 -75.19
N GLU A 289 -63.40 72.73 -75.34
CA GLU A 289 -63.36 74.02 -76.03
C GLU A 289 -63.66 73.86 -77.52
N ALA A 290 -63.12 72.84 -78.18
CA ALA A 290 -63.43 72.51 -79.56
C ALA A 290 -64.91 72.13 -79.75
N GLU A 291 -65.51 71.35 -78.83
CA GLU A 291 -66.94 71.05 -78.83
C GLU A 291 -67.78 72.31 -78.66
N ARG A 292 -67.40 73.23 -77.75
CA ARG A 292 -68.06 74.54 -77.60
C ARG A 292 -67.95 75.37 -78.88
N ALA A 293 -66.76 75.42 -79.48
CA ALA A 293 -66.53 76.12 -80.75
C ALA A 293 -67.36 75.52 -81.89
N GLN A 294 -67.47 74.19 -81.96
CA GLN A 294 -68.34 73.51 -82.91
C GLN A 294 -69.82 73.81 -82.66
N GLY A 295 -70.25 73.88 -81.40
CA GLY A 295 -71.59 74.33 -81.02
C GLY A 295 -71.90 75.72 -81.55
N VAL A 296 -71.00 76.69 -81.31
CA VAL A 296 -71.11 78.05 -81.85
C VAL A 296 -71.10 78.06 -83.38
N ALA A 297 -70.25 77.26 -84.02
CA ALA A 297 -70.21 77.14 -85.48
C ALA A 297 -71.53 76.59 -86.06
N LYS A 298 -72.16 75.60 -85.41
CA LYS A 298 -73.48 75.08 -85.82
C LYS A 298 -74.58 76.11 -85.60
N GLU A 299 -74.56 76.83 -84.48
CA GLU A 299 -75.52 77.91 -84.20
C GLU A 299 -75.41 79.04 -85.22
N THR A 300 -74.19 79.47 -85.55
CA THR A 300 -73.96 80.48 -86.59
C THR A 300 -74.41 80.01 -87.97
N GLN A 301 -74.17 78.74 -88.33
CA GLN A 301 -74.70 78.15 -89.57
C GLN A 301 -76.24 78.12 -89.60
N LEU A 302 -76.90 77.81 -88.48
CA LEU A 302 -78.36 77.87 -88.36
C LEU A 302 -78.89 79.31 -88.48
N GLN A 303 -78.18 80.29 -87.92
CA GLN A 303 -78.52 81.70 -88.09
C GLN A 303 -78.35 82.15 -89.56
N GLU A 304 -77.25 81.75 -90.21
CA GLU A 304 -77.01 82.05 -91.62
C GLU A 304 -78.08 81.43 -92.52
N THR A 305 -78.44 80.17 -92.32
CA THR A 305 -79.50 79.51 -93.08
C THR A 305 -80.87 80.17 -92.88
N ARG A 306 -81.21 80.58 -91.65
CA ARG A 306 -82.43 81.39 -91.40
C ARG A 306 -82.42 82.73 -92.12
N LEU A 307 -81.28 83.42 -92.14
CA LEU A 307 -81.14 84.68 -92.87
C LEU A 307 -81.27 84.48 -94.39
N ARG A 308 -80.76 83.35 -94.93
CA ARG A 308 -80.96 82.98 -96.34
C ARG A 308 -82.44 82.73 -96.65
N GLN A 309 -83.16 81.99 -95.81
CA GLN A 309 -84.60 81.78 -95.98
C GLN A 309 -85.39 83.09 -95.96
N LEU A 310 -85.08 83.99 -95.02
CA LEU A 310 -85.67 85.33 -94.98
C LEU A 310 -85.39 86.15 -96.26
N ALA A 311 -84.22 85.97 -96.87
CA ALA A 311 -83.87 86.63 -98.12
C ALA A 311 -84.62 86.02 -99.33
N GLU A 312 -84.81 84.70 -99.36
CA GLU A 312 -85.64 84.00 -100.35
C GLU A 312 -87.12 84.44 -100.25
N ASP A 313 -87.70 84.44 -99.04
CA ASP A 313 -89.08 84.93 -98.81
C ASP A 313 -89.25 86.40 -99.24
N ALA A 314 -88.22 87.23 -99.04
CA ALA A 314 -88.22 88.62 -99.49
C ALA A 314 -88.11 88.73 -101.02
N ALA A 315 -87.38 87.83 -101.68
CA ALA A 315 -87.31 87.75 -103.15
C ALA A 315 -88.66 87.34 -103.75
N ASP A 316 -89.31 86.30 -103.19
CA ASP A 316 -90.64 85.85 -103.60
C ASP A 316 -91.68 86.97 -103.44
N ALA A 317 -91.62 87.73 -102.34
CA ALA A 317 -92.49 88.88 -102.12
C ALA A 317 -92.28 90.01 -103.15
N VAL A 318 -91.07 90.14 -103.71
CA VAL A 318 -90.77 91.08 -104.79
C VAL A 318 -91.26 90.53 -106.13
N GLU A 319 -91.10 89.24 -106.41
CA GLU A 319 -91.65 88.59 -107.62
C GLU A 319 -93.17 88.76 -107.68
N VAL A 320 -93.89 88.46 -106.60
CA VAL A 320 -95.36 88.63 -106.54
C VAL A 320 -95.79 90.10 -106.75
N ARG A 321 -94.98 91.07 -106.30
CA ARG A 321 -95.25 92.49 -106.58
C ARG A 321 -94.97 92.85 -108.02
N ALA A 322 -93.91 92.30 -108.62
CA ALA A 322 -93.59 92.51 -110.03
C ALA A 322 -94.69 91.93 -110.92
N GLU A 323 -95.15 90.71 -110.66
CA GLU A 323 -96.25 90.07 -111.39
C GLU A 323 -97.56 90.89 -111.32
N LYS A 324 -97.91 91.43 -110.14
CA LYS A 324 -99.08 92.30 -109.99
C LYS A 324 -98.94 93.59 -110.80
N ALA A 325 -97.77 94.22 -110.78
CA ALA A 325 -97.50 95.41 -111.56
C ALA A 325 -97.58 95.13 -113.07
N GLU A 326 -97.08 93.98 -113.54
CA GLU A 326 -97.20 93.55 -114.93
C GLU A 326 -98.66 93.30 -115.35
N GLN A 327 -99.46 92.67 -114.49
CA GLN A 327 -100.89 92.47 -114.74
C GLN A 327 -101.66 93.80 -114.81
N GLU A 328 -101.34 94.76 -113.95
CA GLU A 328 -101.92 96.11 -113.99
C GLU A 328 -101.54 96.86 -115.28
N LEU A 329 -100.29 96.73 -115.72
CA LEU A 329 -99.80 97.31 -116.96
C LEU A 329 -100.48 96.69 -118.20
N ALA A 330 -100.69 95.38 -118.20
CA ALA A 330 -101.45 94.68 -119.24
C ALA A 330 -102.93 95.11 -119.30
N ARG A 331 -103.57 95.34 -118.14
CA ARG A 331 -104.93 95.89 -118.06
C ARG A 331 -104.99 97.33 -118.58
N ALA A 332 -103.99 98.16 -118.27
CA ALA A 332 -103.92 99.53 -118.77
C ALA A 332 -103.73 99.57 -120.30
N ARG A 333 -102.87 98.70 -120.86
CA ARG A 333 -102.67 98.56 -122.31
C ARG A 333 -103.96 98.18 -123.05
N THR A 334 -104.68 97.17 -122.55
CA THR A 334 -105.96 96.75 -123.16
C THR A 334 -107.07 97.80 -123.03
N GLN A 335 -107.07 98.61 -121.98
CA GLN A 335 -107.97 99.77 -121.86
C GLN A 335 -107.61 100.87 -122.87
N LEU A 336 -106.33 101.11 -123.10
CA LEU A 336 -105.82 102.06 -124.10
C LEU A 336 -106.25 101.63 -125.51
N GLU A 337 -106.04 100.36 -125.87
CA GLU A 337 -106.45 99.80 -127.17
C GLU A 337 -107.95 99.93 -127.40
N ARG A 338 -108.79 99.65 -126.39
CA ARG A 338 -110.25 99.82 -126.47
C ARG A 338 -110.67 101.28 -126.66
N LEU A 339 -109.97 102.22 -126.03
CA LEU A 339 -110.22 103.65 -126.21
C LEU A 339 -109.79 104.12 -127.62
N GLU A 340 -108.68 103.60 -128.13
CA GLU A 340 -108.23 103.87 -129.50
C GLU A 340 -109.21 103.34 -130.56
N GLU A 341 -109.80 102.16 -130.35
CA GLU A 341 -110.82 101.58 -131.23
C GLU A 341 -112.15 102.34 -131.17
N ALA A 342 -112.60 102.75 -129.98
CA ALA A 342 -113.81 103.54 -129.79
C ALA A 342 -113.73 104.95 -130.42
N LEU A 343 -112.52 105.51 -130.52
CA LEU A 343 -112.31 106.80 -131.19
C LEU A 343 -112.26 106.65 -132.72
N LYS A 344 -111.61 105.61 -133.24
CA LYS A 344 -111.59 105.29 -134.68
C LYS A 344 -113.00 105.12 -135.26
N THR A 345 -113.91 104.48 -134.52
CA THR A 345 -115.30 104.24 -134.96
C THR A 345 -116.18 105.51 -135.01
N ARG A 346 -115.77 106.62 -134.38
CA ARG A 346 -116.46 107.92 -134.41
C ARG A 346 -115.90 108.92 -135.42
N GLY A 347 -114.94 108.51 -136.26
CA GLY A 347 -114.35 109.37 -137.29
C GLY A 347 -113.43 110.47 -136.75
N VAL A 348 -112.91 110.31 -135.52
CA VAL A 348 -111.98 111.26 -134.88
C VAL A 348 -110.72 110.51 -134.44
N THR A 349 -109.56 110.93 -134.94
CA THR A 349 -108.26 110.37 -134.53
C THR A 349 -107.81 110.96 -133.20
N LEU A 350 -107.24 110.14 -132.30
CA LEU A 350 -106.71 110.53 -130.97
C LEU A 350 -105.76 111.75 -131.04
N ASP A 351 -105.00 111.87 -132.12
CA ASP A 351 -104.11 113.02 -132.40
C ASP A 351 -104.83 114.37 -132.63
N TYR A 352 -106.13 114.37 -132.96
CA TYR A 352 -106.92 115.59 -133.15
C TYR A 352 -107.42 116.15 -131.81
N LEU A 353 -107.64 115.29 -130.82
CA LEU A 353 -108.02 115.68 -129.45
C LEU A 353 -106.82 116.14 -128.60
N LEU A 354 -105.61 115.67 -128.92
CA LEU A 354 -104.36 116.10 -128.28
C LEU A 354 -103.91 117.53 -128.69
N LYS A 355 -104.51 118.14 -129.72
CA LYS A 355 -104.15 119.49 -130.23
C LYS A 355 -104.99 120.67 -129.72
N GLN A 356 -106.01 120.45 -128.87
CA GLN A 356 -106.89 121.53 -128.36
C GLN A 356 -106.84 121.86 -126.86
N GLN A 357 -105.85 121.38 -126.09
CA GLN A 357 -105.65 121.87 -124.72
C GLN A 357 -104.18 121.93 -124.31
N THR A 358 -103.71 123.17 -124.15
CA THR A 358 -102.67 123.61 -123.21
C THR A 358 -103.27 123.75 -121.79
N PRO A 359 -102.48 124.08 -120.74
CA PRO A 359 -101.52 123.27 -119.99
C PRO A 359 -101.93 123.14 -118.51
N VAL A 360 -101.69 122.00 -117.84
CA VAL A 360 -101.74 121.97 -116.35
C VAL A 360 -100.62 121.10 -115.79
N SER A 361 -99.47 121.75 -115.60
CA SER A 361 -98.59 121.53 -114.45
C SER A 361 -99.35 121.72 -113.13
N VAL A 362 -98.76 121.21 -112.04
CA VAL A 362 -98.85 121.65 -110.60
C VAL A 362 -99.27 120.48 -109.68
N PRO A 363 -98.77 120.34 -108.43
CA PRO A 363 -97.46 120.68 -107.82
C PRO A 363 -96.90 119.53 -106.91
N GLY A 364 -95.63 119.53 -106.50
CA GLY A 364 -95.14 120.11 -105.22
C GLY A 364 -95.45 119.22 -104.00
N ARG A 365 -94.49 118.47 -103.45
CA ARG A 365 -93.60 118.82 -102.29
C ARG A 365 -94.37 119.16 -101.00
N PRO A 366 -93.98 118.61 -99.83
CA PRO A 366 -92.90 119.21 -99.03
C PRO A 366 -91.94 118.12 -98.47
N ALA A 367 -90.61 118.27 -98.54
CA ALA A 367 -89.72 118.82 -97.51
C ALA A 367 -90.26 118.96 -96.08
N ILE A 368 -89.79 118.12 -95.15
CA ILE A 368 -89.54 118.51 -93.74
C ILE A 368 -88.25 117.82 -93.26
N ALA A 369 -87.36 118.64 -92.72
CA ALA A 369 -86.18 118.27 -91.97
C ALA A 369 -86.52 118.08 -90.48
N SER A 370 -85.86 117.13 -89.80
CA SER A 370 -85.44 117.21 -88.38
C SER A 370 -84.82 115.84 -88.00
N LYS A 371 -83.59 115.73 -87.51
CA LYS A 371 -83.01 116.21 -86.23
C LYS A 371 -83.48 115.36 -85.05
N SER A 372 -82.51 115.05 -84.18
CA SER A 372 -82.65 114.48 -82.81
C SER A 372 -82.71 112.94 -82.76
N ARG A 373 -81.68 112.28 -82.20
CA ARG A 373 -81.37 112.05 -80.77
C ARG A 373 -82.24 110.94 -80.15
N SER A 374 -81.56 109.87 -79.76
CA SER A 374 -81.77 109.09 -78.53
C SER A 374 -80.64 108.03 -78.52
N ASN A 375 -79.50 108.20 -77.84
CA ASN A 375 -79.30 108.21 -76.39
C ASN A 375 -80.09 107.11 -75.65
N ASN A 376 -79.40 106.01 -75.34
CA ASN A 376 -79.27 105.62 -73.94
C ASN A 376 -77.86 105.07 -73.70
N ALA A 377 -76.99 105.98 -73.29
CA ALA A 377 -75.97 105.71 -72.29
C ALA A 377 -76.60 105.87 -70.91
N SER A 378 -75.98 105.23 -69.90
CA SER A 378 -76.25 105.34 -68.46
C SER A 378 -77.37 104.40 -67.98
N THR A 379 -77.22 103.60 -66.94
CA THR A 379 -76.45 103.76 -65.70
C THR A 379 -75.99 102.38 -65.21
N LYS A 380 -74.71 102.17 -64.86
CA LYS A 380 -74.10 102.62 -63.59
C LYS A 380 -74.79 101.98 -62.38
N THR A 381 -74.26 100.86 -61.92
CA THR A 381 -73.99 100.67 -60.50
C THR A 381 -72.51 100.32 -60.36
N ALA A 382 -71.78 101.31 -59.87
CA ALA A 382 -70.41 101.19 -59.43
C ALA A 382 -70.38 100.58 -58.03
N ALA A 383 -69.25 99.94 -57.76
CA ALA A 383 -68.59 99.81 -56.48
C ALA A 383 -69.30 98.95 -55.41
N SER A 384 -68.62 97.90 -54.97
CA SER A 384 -67.59 98.10 -53.93
C SER A 384 -66.67 96.90 -53.77
N ALA A 385 -65.36 97.23 -53.69
CA ALA A 385 -64.32 96.70 -52.79
C ALA A 385 -64.24 95.16 -52.60
N SER A 386 -63.19 94.47 -53.03
CA SER A 386 -61.85 94.46 -52.42
C SER A 386 -61.87 94.40 -50.89
N THR A 387 -61.68 93.21 -50.32
CA THR A 387 -60.76 92.94 -49.20
C THR A 387 -60.57 91.44 -48.92
N ARG A 388 -59.30 91.02 -49.05
CA ARG A 388 -58.50 90.15 -48.15
C ARG A 388 -59.17 89.05 -47.30
N ASN A 389 -58.65 87.83 -47.52
CA ASN A 389 -58.06 86.89 -46.55
C ASN A 389 -58.60 86.83 -45.11
N ALA A 390 -59.14 85.66 -44.75
CA ALA A 390 -59.03 84.91 -43.48
C ALA A 390 -60.15 83.84 -43.49
N ALA A 391 -60.05 82.59 -43.03
CA ALA A 391 -59.00 81.85 -42.36
C ALA A 391 -59.34 80.35 -42.45
N SER A 392 -58.30 79.51 -42.49
CA SER A 392 -58.13 78.29 -41.70
C SER A 392 -59.37 77.42 -41.42
N SER A 393 -59.55 76.35 -42.20
CA SER A 393 -60.10 75.09 -41.67
C SER A 393 -58.96 74.08 -41.49
N LYS A 394 -58.68 73.77 -40.23
CA LYS A 394 -57.67 72.82 -39.77
C LYS A 394 -58.42 71.58 -39.29
N THR A 395 -58.22 70.44 -39.95
CA THR A 395 -58.59 69.11 -39.44
C THR A 395 -57.31 68.29 -39.19
N VAL A 396 -57.29 67.72 -38.00
CA VAL A 396 -56.29 66.90 -37.27
C VAL A 396 -56.41 65.42 -37.74
N PRO A 397 -55.55 64.38 -37.44
CA PRO A 397 -54.27 64.25 -36.70
C PRO A 397 -53.14 63.46 -37.42
N LYS A 398 -51.92 63.48 -36.84
CA LYS A 398 -50.89 62.40 -36.80
C LYS A 398 -50.60 62.19 -35.30
N THR A 399 -50.58 61.01 -34.65
CA THR A 399 -49.76 59.80 -34.85
C THR A 399 -48.29 60.07 -35.20
N ARG A 400 -47.49 60.35 -34.17
CA ARG A 400 -46.47 59.43 -33.64
C ARG A 400 -46.09 59.84 -32.22
#